data_AF-A0AAP8GFZ0-F1
#
_entry.id   AF-A0AAP8GFZ0-F1
#
_cell.length_a   1.000
_cell.length_b   1.000
_cell.length_c   1.000
_cell.angle_alpha   90.00
_cell.angle_beta   90.00
_cell.angle_gamma   90.00
#
_symmetry.space_group_name_H-M   'P 1'
#
loop_
_entity.id
_entity.type
_entity.pdbx_description
1 polymer ?
#
loop_
_entity_poly.entity_id
_entity_poly.type
_entity_poly.pdbx_seq_one_letter_code
_entity_poly.pdbx_strand_id
1 'polypeptide(L)'
;LGGLKRNLEAGEIVSQVLTVQKALDATEERVSQIVIMGIGEPFENYDEMMDFLRIVNDDNSLNIGARHITVSTSGIIPRIYDFADEDIQINFAVSL
;
A
#
# COMPACT_ATOMS: atom_id res chain seq x y z
N LEU A 1 -0.70 3.16 -26.97
CA LEU A 1 -1.17 4.15 -25.97
C LEU A 1 -1.79 3.37 -24.81
N GLY A 2 -1.01 3.12 -23.75
CA GLY A 2 -1.50 2.55 -22.50
C GLY A 2 -1.31 3.61 -21.42
N GLY A 3 -2.30 4.48 -21.27
CA GLY A 3 -2.36 5.45 -20.18
C GLY A 3 -3.12 4.88 -18.98
N LEU A 4 -3.38 5.73 -17.98
CA LEU A 4 -4.25 5.37 -16.86
C LEU A 4 -5.63 4.95 -17.37
N LYS A 5 -6.07 3.75 -16.99
CA LYS A 5 -7.39 3.23 -17.36
C LYS A 5 -8.42 3.49 -16.26
N ARG A 6 -8.08 3.11 -15.03
CA ARG A 6 -8.85 3.36 -13.81
C ARG A 6 -7.96 3.14 -12.58
N ASN A 7 -8.38 3.66 -11.45
CA ASN A 7 -7.83 3.32 -10.15
C ASN A 7 -8.29 1.93 -9.70
N LEU A 8 -7.52 1.32 -8.81
CA LEU A 8 -7.87 0.10 -8.12
C LEU A 8 -8.66 0.42 -6.85
N GLU A 9 -9.65 -0.40 -6.53
CA GLU A 9 -10.30 -0.37 -5.22
C GLU A 9 -9.36 -0.97 -4.15
N ALA A 10 -9.50 -0.58 -2.89
CA ALA A 10 -8.69 -1.08 -1.78
C ALA A 10 -8.69 -2.61 -1.75
N GLY A 11 -9.85 -3.24 -1.96
CA GLY A 11 -9.98 -4.70 -2.03
C GLY A 11 -9.17 -5.35 -3.16
N GLU A 12 -9.01 -4.68 -4.31
CA GLU A 12 -8.17 -5.16 -5.41
C GLU A 12 -6.68 -5.07 -5.07
N ILE A 13 -6.27 -4.07 -4.29
CA ILE A 13 -4.90 -3.94 -3.79
C ILE A 13 -4.63 -5.00 -2.70
N VAL A 14 -5.54 -5.14 -1.73
CA VAL A 14 -5.48 -6.18 -0.69
C VAL A 14 -5.40 -7.58 -1.32
N SER A 15 -6.19 -7.85 -2.36
CA SER A 15 -6.19 -9.14 -3.06
C SER A 15 -4.82 -9.53 -3.61
N GLN A 16 -3.98 -8.57 -4.00
CA GLN A 16 -2.62 -8.86 -4.46
C GLN A 16 -1.75 -9.41 -3.33
N VAL A 17 -1.84 -8.80 -2.14
CA VAL A 17 -1.12 -9.27 -0.95
C VAL A 17 -1.63 -10.63 -0.48
N LEU A 18 -2.96 -10.82 -0.44
CA LEU A 18 -3.56 -12.10 -0.07
C LEU A 18 -3.17 -13.24 -1.03
N THR A 19 -3.04 -12.95 -2.32
CA THR A 19 -2.60 -13.93 -3.30
C THR A 19 -1.16 -14.39 -3.02
N VAL A 20 -0.28 -13.46 -2.66
CA VAL A 20 1.11 -13.77 -2.27
C VAL A 20 1.14 -14.53 -0.94
N GLN A 21 0.40 -14.08 0.08
CA GLN A 21 0.33 -14.77 1.37
C GLN A 21 -0.12 -16.22 1.19
N LYS A 22 -1.17 -16.47 0.39
CA LYS A 22 -1.65 -17.82 0.09
C LYS A 22 -0.59 -18.73 -0.54
N ALA A 23 0.31 -18.17 -1.35
CA ALA A 23 1.42 -18.92 -1.92
C ALA A 23 2.50 -19.26 -0.87
N LEU A 24 2.76 -18.34 0.07
CA LEU A 24 3.71 -18.50 1.17
C LEU A 24 3.20 -19.44 2.27
N ASP A 25 1.88 -19.60 2.41
CA ASP A 25 1.29 -20.56 3.36
C ASP A 25 1.79 -22.00 3.12
N ALA A 26 2.16 -22.34 1.88
CA ALA A 26 2.71 -23.66 1.53
C ALA A 26 4.10 -23.92 2.14
N THR A 27 4.83 -22.87 2.50
CA THR A 27 6.16 -22.93 3.13
C THR A 27 6.15 -22.45 4.58
N GLU A 28 4.97 -22.25 5.17
CA GLU A 28 4.78 -21.68 6.52
C GLU A 28 5.43 -20.28 6.68
N GLU A 29 5.51 -19.53 5.59
CA GLU A 29 6.06 -18.18 5.55
C GLU A 29 4.94 -17.12 5.57
N ARG A 30 5.31 -15.88 5.90
CA ARG A 30 4.39 -14.73 5.88
C ARG A 30 4.94 -13.57 5.08
N VAL A 31 4.04 -12.76 4.52
CA VAL A 31 4.38 -11.45 4.01
C VAL A 31 4.96 -10.62 5.15
N SER A 32 6.21 -10.20 4.98
CA SER A 32 6.99 -9.50 6.00
C SER A 32 7.20 -8.02 5.68
N GLN A 33 7.00 -7.61 4.42
CA GLN A 33 7.21 -6.26 3.92
C GLN A 33 6.26 -5.99 2.76
N ILE A 34 5.72 -4.77 2.70
CA ILE A 34 4.93 -4.27 1.56
C ILE A 34 5.61 -3.01 1.03
N VAL A 35 5.84 -2.97 -0.28
CA VAL A 35 6.41 -1.80 -0.96
C VAL A 35 5.49 -1.39 -2.09
N ILE A 36 4.93 -0.19 -2.00
CA ILE A 36 4.03 0.38 -3.00
C ILE A 36 4.87 1.21 -3.98
N MET A 37 5.33 0.54 -5.02
CA MET A 37 6.14 1.09 -6.12
C MET A 37 5.68 0.57 -7.50
N GLY A 38 4.44 0.07 -7.58
CA GLY A 38 3.91 -0.60 -8.75
C GLY A 38 3.43 0.33 -9.86
N ILE A 39 2.44 -0.13 -10.62
CA ILE A 39 1.82 0.63 -11.71
C ILE A 39 0.90 1.70 -11.11
N GLY A 40 1.06 2.95 -11.57
CA GLY A 40 0.26 4.10 -11.14
C GLY A 40 0.94 4.93 -10.05
N GLU A 41 0.34 6.08 -9.74
CA GLU A 41 0.80 6.97 -8.67
C GLU A 41 -0.10 6.78 -7.43
N PRO A 42 0.43 6.30 -6.29
CA PRO A 42 -0.38 6.02 -5.10
C PRO A 42 -1.20 7.20 -4.60
N PHE A 43 -0.67 8.43 -4.72
CA PHE A 43 -1.38 9.63 -4.26
C PHE A 43 -2.47 10.12 -5.22
N GLU A 44 -2.55 9.61 -6.45
CA GLU A 44 -3.72 9.80 -7.34
C GLU A 44 -4.90 8.91 -6.92
N ASN A 45 -4.64 7.89 -6.10
CA ASN A 45 -5.65 6.96 -5.57
C ASN A 45 -5.66 6.95 -4.04
N TYR A 46 -5.55 8.13 -3.44
CA TYR A 46 -5.25 8.31 -2.02
C TYR A 46 -6.20 7.57 -1.07
N ASP A 47 -7.52 7.70 -1.26
CA ASP A 47 -8.50 7.16 -0.31
C ASP A 47 -8.46 5.61 -0.29
N GLU A 48 -8.50 4.98 -1.47
CA GLU A 48 -8.39 3.52 -1.61
C GLU A 48 -7.02 2.99 -1.15
N MET A 49 -5.96 3.78 -1.34
CA MET A 49 -4.62 3.46 -0.86
C MET A 49 -4.55 3.50 0.67
N MET A 50 -5.12 4.51 1.32
CA MET A 50 -5.17 4.60 2.78
C MET A 50 -6.04 3.48 3.39
N ASP A 51 -7.15 3.13 2.76
CA ASP A 51 -7.99 2.02 3.22
C ASP A 51 -7.26 0.69 3.10
N PHE A 52 -6.54 0.45 1.99
CA PHE A 52 -5.64 -0.69 1.87
C PHE A 52 -4.60 -0.74 3.01
N LEU A 53 -3.92 0.37 3.29
CA LEU A 53 -2.90 0.46 4.34
C LEU A 53 -3.47 0.11 5.73
N ARG A 54 -4.65 0.64 6.06
CA ARG A 54 -5.35 0.34 7.32
C ARG A 54 -5.73 -1.13 7.39
N ILE A 55 -6.26 -1.71 6.30
CA ILE A 55 -6.64 -3.13 6.25
C ILE A 55 -5.45 -4.04 6.47
N VAL A 56 -4.29 -3.81 5.84
CA VAL A 56 -3.13 -4.70 5.99
C VAL A 56 -2.41 -4.52 7.33
N ASN A 57 -2.55 -3.34 7.96
CA ASN A 57 -1.99 -3.04 9.27
C ASN A 57 -2.88 -3.49 10.44
N ASP A 58 -4.18 -3.70 10.24
CA ASP A 58 -5.12 -4.12 11.29
C ASP A 58 -4.75 -5.48 11.93
N ASP A 59 -4.92 -5.56 13.25
CA ASP A 59 -4.63 -6.75 14.05
C ASP A 59 -5.49 -7.97 13.69
N ASN A 60 -6.70 -7.75 13.14
CA ASN A 60 -7.63 -8.81 12.70
C ASN A 60 -7.39 -9.23 11.25
N SER A 61 -6.39 -8.67 10.59
CA SER A 61 -6.05 -8.92 9.19
C SER A 61 -4.65 -9.53 9.09
N LEU A 62 -3.84 -9.10 8.13
CA LEU A 62 -2.46 -9.57 7.95
C LEU A 62 -1.50 -9.11 9.07
N ASN A 63 -1.93 -8.14 9.90
CA ASN A 63 -1.15 -7.57 10.99
C ASN A 63 0.30 -7.29 10.59
N ILE A 64 0.46 -6.54 9.50
CA ILE A 64 1.75 -6.07 9.02
C ILE A 64 2.02 -4.73 9.69
N GLY A 65 3.01 -4.69 10.57
CA GLY A 65 3.35 -3.46 11.28
C GLY A 65 3.69 -2.33 10.31
N ALA A 66 3.18 -1.12 10.55
CA ALA A 66 3.30 0.04 9.65
C ALA A 66 4.73 0.32 9.16
N ARG A 67 5.74 0.09 10.02
CA ARG A 67 7.17 0.26 9.69
C ARG A 67 7.71 -0.77 8.69
N HIS A 68 6.92 -1.77 8.33
CA HIS A 68 7.18 -2.75 7.28
C HIS A 68 6.43 -2.43 5.98
N ILE A 69 5.83 -1.24 5.90
CA ILE A 69 5.12 -0.75 4.72
C ILE A 69 5.85 0.49 4.23
N THR A 70 6.07 0.56 2.91
CA THR A 70 6.67 1.73 2.25
C THR A 70 5.77 2.24 1.14
N VAL A 71 5.41 3.52 1.19
CA VAL A 71 4.69 4.22 0.12
C VAL A 71 5.69 5.08 -0.66
N SER A 72 5.80 4.84 -1.98
CA SER A 72 6.57 5.70 -2.88
C SER A 72 5.66 6.59 -3.71
N THR A 73 6.01 7.87 -3.84
CA THR A 73 5.27 8.83 -4.69
C THR A 73 6.22 9.59 -5.61
N SER A 74 5.70 10.03 -6.77
CA SER A 74 6.32 11.00 -7.67
C SER A 74 6.21 12.45 -7.18
N GLY A 75 5.46 12.71 -6.11
CA GLY A 75 5.50 14.00 -5.39
C GLY A 75 4.25 14.87 -5.51
N ILE A 76 3.05 14.32 -5.25
CA ILE A 76 1.83 15.13 -5.14
C ILE A 76 1.81 15.87 -3.81
N ILE A 77 2.32 17.11 -3.81
CA ILE A 77 2.61 17.91 -2.60
C ILE A 77 1.43 17.99 -1.61
N PRO A 78 0.18 18.34 -2.02
CA PRO A 78 -0.93 18.38 -1.07
C PRO A 78 -1.17 17.04 -0.38
N ARG A 79 -1.06 15.93 -1.12
CA ARG A 79 -1.24 14.58 -0.58
C ARG A 79 -0.08 14.12 0.31
N ILE A 80 1.12 14.68 0.15
CA ILE A 80 2.22 14.46 1.10
C ILE A 80 1.85 15.02 2.47
N TYR A 81 1.22 16.19 2.52
CA TYR A 81 0.76 16.78 3.78
C TYR A 81 -0.40 15.97 4.38
N ASP A 82 -1.40 15.62 3.57
CA ASP A 82 -2.49 14.73 4.03
C ASP A 82 -1.92 13.43 4.62
N PHE A 83 -0.94 12.81 3.95
CA PHE A 83 -0.28 11.58 4.40
C PHE A 83 0.53 11.76 5.68
N ALA A 84 1.15 12.94 5.87
CA ALA A 84 1.91 13.26 7.08
C ALA A 84 1.00 13.48 8.30
N ASP A 85 -0.26 13.86 8.08
CA ASP A 85 -1.26 14.06 9.13
C ASP A 85 -1.95 12.74 9.56
N GLU A 86 -1.72 11.64 8.83
CA GLU A 86 -2.19 10.30 9.21
C GLU A 86 -1.39 9.78 10.42
N ASP A 87 -2.07 9.28 11.45
CA ASP A 87 -1.45 8.72 12.66
C ASP A 87 -0.96 7.27 12.44
N ILE A 88 -0.26 7.02 11.33
CA ILE A 88 0.27 5.70 10.95
C ILE A 88 1.75 5.83 10.57
N GLN A 89 2.61 5.09 11.26
CA GLN A 89 4.07 5.18 11.10
C GLN A 89 4.61 4.39 9.88
N ILE A 90 4.15 4.75 8.68
CA ILE A 90 4.54 4.13 7.41
C ILE A 90 5.81 4.78 6.88
N ASN A 91 6.68 3.98 6.25
CA ASN A 91 7.87 4.52 5.59
C ASN A 91 7.47 5.29 4.32
N PHE A 92 8.01 6.48 4.17
CA PHE A 92 7.73 7.35 3.03
C PHE A 92 8.96 7.44 2.11
N ALA A 93 8.75 7.26 0.80
CA ALA A 93 9.77 7.38 -0.23
C ALA A 93 9.34 8.37 -1.33
N VAL A 94 10.29 9.16 -1.81
CA VAL A 94 10.09 10.12 -2.92
C VAL A 94 10.96 9.70 -4.09
N SER A 95 10.36 9.61 -5.27
CA SER A 95 11.07 9.35 -6.52
C SER A 95 11.54 10.67 -7.13
N LEU A 96 12.87 10.86 -7.27
CA LEU A 96 13.54 12.08 -7.74
C LEU A 96 14.30 11.85 -9.05
#